data_AF-A0A9D5G3K5-F1
#
_entry.id   AF-A0A9D5G3K5-F1
#
_cell.length_a   1.000
_cell.length_b   1.000
_cell.length_c   1.000
_cell.angle_alpha   90.00
_cell.angle_beta   90.00
_cell.angle_gamma   90.00
#
_symmetry.space_group_name_H-M   'P 1'
#
loop_
_entity.id
_entity.type
_entity.pdbx_description
1 polymer ?
#
loop_
_entity_poly.entity_id
_entity_poly.type
_entity_poly.pdbx_seq_one_letter_code
_entity_poly.pdbx_strand_id
1 'polypeptide(L)'
;TATLTNNAYLGTPLPPSVFALKWFFNAGTVFFDLDYLWHATAVVLLPILALAVFGAAKMRRRPGAARYVLALGVVPAIALLLPDFAHHESRSTAARYLVPTWIALETAVAFGIWTLLQGRSARVRGIAAVAFVGLVACGIASGAVAATRQVWWGDGSVAPIGPMARIVRASRPPVTVIFRDDQPIWNFEPMELANQVPPDTRLMLLSGTALPGRIPSRGTVLLLDPSSPLRHSLAARGVLLTRLYAGDLGETDDLRAQRRAASAARARHGFVDVPSSLWSAAPPKALR
;
A
#
# COMPACT_ATOMS: atom_id res chain seq x y z
N THR A 1 26.55 13.60 20.12
CA THR A 1 26.75 12.40 19.28
C THR A 1 25.48 12.16 18.50
N ALA A 2 25.50 12.43 17.20
CA ALA A 2 24.32 12.46 16.35
C ALA A 2 23.73 11.05 16.16
N THR A 3 22.56 10.80 16.73
CA THR A 3 21.70 9.66 16.42
C THR A 3 21.06 9.88 15.04
N LEU A 4 21.84 9.63 13.99
CA LEU A 4 21.35 9.50 12.61
C LEU A 4 21.28 8.01 12.25
N THR A 5 20.30 7.29 12.80
CA THR A 5 19.99 5.90 12.37
C THR A 5 18.51 5.57 12.57
N ASN A 6 17.62 6.51 12.27
CA ASN A 6 16.19 6.22 12.14
C ASN A 6 15.77 6.52 10.69
N ASN A 7 15.41 5.47 9.99
CA ASN A 7 14.94 5.43 8.62
C ASN A 7 13.61 6.19 8.50
N ALA A 8 13.58 7.24 7.68
CA ALA A 8 12.45 8.15 7.50
C ALA A 8 11.14 7.52 6.97
N TYR A 9 11.04 6.18 6.86
CA TYR A 9 9.85 5.47 6.38
C TYR A 9 9.43 4.22 7.17
N LEU A 10 10.31 3.47 7.87
CA LEU A 10 9.92 2.17 8.48
C LEU A 10 10.44 1.90 9.91
N GLY A 11 11.31 2.71 10.50
CA GLY A 11 11.86 2.47 11.85
C GLY A 11 12.79 1.24 12.00
N THR A 12 12.82 0.31 11.04
CA THR A 12 13.62 -0.94 11.09
C THR A 12 14.35 -1.29 9.78
N PRO A 13 15.59 -1.79 9.83
CA PRO A 13 16.29 -2.31 8.64
C PRO A 13 15.56 -3.54 8.07
N LEU A 14 15.41 -3.59 6.75
CA LEU A 14 14.80 -4.74 6.06
C LEU A 14 15.86 -5.81 5.72
N PRO A 15 15.55 -7.11 5.87
CA PRO A 15 16.42 -8.18 5.41
C PRO A 15 16.63 -8.12 3.87
N PRO A 16 17.83 -8.47 3.34
CA PRO A 16 18.08 -8.51 1.89
C PRO A 16 17.10 -9.38 1.10
N SER A 17 16.59 -10.46 1.71
CA SER A 17 15.57 -11.32 1.10
C SER A 17 14.25 -10.59 0.85
N VAL A 18 13.87 -9.65 1.71
CA VAL A 18 12.66 -8.83 1.55
C VAL A 18 12.82 -7.87 0.39
N PHE A 19 14.00 -7.25 0.22
CA PHE A 19 14.30 -6.43 -0.96
C PHE A 19 14.22 -7.25 -2.24
N ALA A 20 14.90 -8.40 -2.28
CA ALA A 20 14.89 -9.27 -3.45
C ALA A 20 13.46 -9.68 -3.83
N LEU A 21 12.66 -10.06 -2.84
CA LEU A 21 11.26 -10.41 -3.03
C LEU A 21 10.43 -9.22 -3.56
N LYS A 22 10.55 -8.04 -2.95
CA LYS A 22 9.84 -6.84 -3.37
C LYS A 22 10.22 -6.40 -4.79
N TRP A 23 11.50 -6.41 -5.14
CA TRP A 23 11.93 -6.08 -6.50
C TRP A 23 11.45 -7.10 -7.51
N PHE A 24 11.47 -8.37 -7.15
CA PHE A 24 10.97 -9.44 -8.00
C PHE A 24 9.46 -9.28 -8.27
N PHE A 25 8.67 -9.00 -7.24
CA PHE A 25 7.26 -8.67 -7.40
C PHE A 25 7.05 -7.42 -8.25
N ASN A 26 7.74 -6.31 -7.94
CA ASN A 26 7.62 -5.06 -8.69
C ASN A 26 8.01 -5.21 -10.16
N ALA A 27 8.98 -6.08 -10.48
CA ALA A 27 9.34 -6.39 -11.86
C ALA A 27 8.24 -7.17 -12.60
N GLY A 28 7.37 -7.88 -11.88
CA GLY A 28 6.21 -8.57 -12.44
C GLY A 28 5.00 -7.66 -12.62
N THR A 29 4.73 -6.77 -11.65
CA THR A 29 3.53 -5.91 -11.64
C THR A 29 3.43 -4.99 -12.86
N VAL A 30 4.54 -4.70 -13.53
CA VAL A 30 4.57 -3.90 -14.76
C VAL A 30 3.92 -4.64 -15.93
N PHE A 31 3.91 -5.98 -15.92
CA PHE A 31 3.23 -6.80 -16.92
C PHE A 31 1.81 -7.15 -16.47
N PHE A 32 1.66 -7.60 -15.24
CA PHE A 32 0.38 -7.89 -14.62
C PHE A 32 0.56 -8.02 -13.10
N ASP A 33 -0.43 -7.53 -12.36
CA ASP A 33 -0.37 -7.43 -10.92
C ASP A 33 -0.74 -8.77 -10.26
N LEU A 34 0.26 -9.39 -9.62
CA LEU A 34 0.10 -10.61 -8.81
C LEU A 34 0.19 -10.33 -7.31
N ASP A 35 0.15 -9.07 -6.85
CA ASP A 35 0.38 -8.66 -5.45
C ASP A 35 -0.66 -9.31 -4.48
N TYR A 36 -1.72 -9.91 -5.02
CA TYR A 36 -2.74 -10.68 -4.29
C TYR A 36 -2.61 -12.20 -4.37
N LEU A 37 -1.57 -12.72 -5.01
CA LEU A 37 -1.35 -14.16 -5.17
C LEU A 37 -0.21 -14.65 -4.28
N TRP A 38 -0.35 -15.89 -3.83
CA TRP A 38 0.64 -16.61 -3.02
C TRP A 38 2.04 -16.48 -3.64
N HIS A 39 3.08 -16.26 -2.81
CA HIS A 39 4.49 -16.12 -3.20
C HIS A 39 5.02 -17.14 -4.23
N ALA A 40 4.37 -18.28 -4.38
CA ALA A 40 4.69 -19.31 -5.38
C ALA A 40 4.34 -18.88 -6.82
N THR A 41 3.42 -17.94 -7.02
CA THR A 41 3.10 -17.41 -8.37
C THR A 41 4.23 -16.56 -8.94
N ALA A 42 5.19 -16.17 -8.11
CA ALA A 42 6.47 -15.58 -8.53
C ALA A 42 7.17 -16.41 -9.62
N VAL A 43 7.01 -17.73 -9.63
CA VAL A 43 7.60 -18.60 -10.66
C VAL A 43 7.17 -18.23 -12.08
N VAL A 44 5.97 -17.65 -12.24
CA VAL A 44 5.42 -17.20 -13.54
C VAL A 44 6.21 -16.01 -14.10
N LEU A 45 6.98 -15.30 -13.28
CA LEU A 45 7.83 -14.20 -13.72
C LEU A 45 9.17 -14.68 -14.30
N LEU A 46 9.60 -15.92 -14.02
CA LEU A 46 10.89 -16.44 -14.52
C LEU A 46 11.00 -16.43 -16.05
N PRO A 47 9.98 -16.86 -16.83
CA PRO A 47 10.02 -16.75 -18.28
C PRO A 47 10.12 -15.30 -18.77
N ILE A 48 9.48 -14.36 -18.08
CA ILE A 48 9.51 -12.92 -18.43
C ILE A 48 10.91 -12.35 -18.19
N LEU A 49 11.52 -12.67 -17.05
CA LEU A 49 12.88 -12.26 -16.74
C LEU A 49 13.90 -12.91 -17.69
N ALA A 50 13.73 -14.18 -18.03
CA ALA A 50 14.56 -14.85 -19.04
C ALA A 50 14.45 -14.16 -20.41
N LEU A 51 13.24 -13.73 -20.79
CA LEU A 51 12.99 -13.01 -22.02
C LEU A 51 13.56 -11.59 -22.01
N ALA A 52 13.52 -10.89 -20.86
CA ALA A 52 14.19 -9.62 -20.67
C ALA A 52 15.72 -9.74 -20.83
N VAL A 53 16.33 -10.73 -20.16
CA VAL A 53 17.77 -11.01 -20.27
C VAL A 53 18.14 -11.37 -21.70
N PHE A 54 17.34 -12.20 -22.37
CA PHE A 54 17.53 -12.54 -23.79
C PHE A 54 17.46 -11.29 -24.67
N GLY A 55 16.43 -10.45 -24.50
CA GLY A 55 16.26 -9.22 -25.25
C GLY A 55 17.42 -8.24 -25.05
N ALA A 56 17.82 -8.00 -23.81
CA ALA A 56 18.98 -7.19 -23.46
C ALA A 56 20.27 -7.73 -24.08
N ALA A 57 20.50 -9.05 -24.03
CA ALA A 57 21.66 -9.69 -24.65
C ALA A 57 21.68 -9.50 -26.18
N LYS A 58 20.51 -9.53 -26.85
CA LYS A 58 20.41 -9.25 -28.29
C LYS A 58 20.62 -7.77 -28.60
N MET A 59 20.14 -6.87 -27.75
CA MET A 59 20.34 -5.42 -27.88
C MET A 59 21.81 -5.02 -27.76
N ARG A 60 22.67 -5.79 -27.07
CA ARG A 60 24.12 -5.52 -27.01
C ARG A 60 24.79 -5.42 -28.37
N ARG A 61 24.22 -6.05 -29.41
CA ARG A 61 24.70 -5.94 -30.80
C ARG A 61 24.31 -4.62 -31.48
N ARG A 62 23.51 -3.79 -30.82
CA ARG A 62 23.00 -2.49 -31.28
C ARG A 62 23.38 -1.42 -30.25
N PRO A 63 24.53 -0.73 -30.39
CA PRO A 63 25.11 0.09 -29.33
C PRO A 63 24.22 1.25 -28.88
N GLY A 64 23.33 1.77 -29.74
CA GLY A 64 22.32 2.76 -29.33
C GLY A 64 21.28 2.18 -28.38
N ALA A 65 20.69 1.04 -28.73
CA ALA A 65 19.68 0.35 -27.92
C ALA A 65 20.25 -0.15 -26.58
N ALA A 66 21.47 -0.69 -26.59
CA ALA A 66 22.14 -1.12 -25.37
C ALA A 66 22.38 0.05 -24.41
N ARG A 67 22.87 1.19 -24.91
CA ARG A 67 23.07 2.40 -24.09
C ARG A 67 21.75 2.94 -23.54
N TYR A 68 20.69 2.92 -24.34
CA TYR A 68 19.35 3.31 -23.89
C TYR A 68 18.87 2.47 -22.70
N VAL A 69 18.92 1.14 -22.82
CA VAL A 69 18.49 0.24 -21.72
C VAL A 69 19.38 0.37 -20.49
N LEU A 70 20.70 0.57 -20.66
CA LEU A 70 21.60 0.80 -19.53
C LEU A 70 21.29 2.13 -18.83
N ALA A 71 21.12 3.21 -19.58
CA ALA A 71 20.86 4.54 -19.04
C ALA A 71 19.47 4.64 -18.38
N LEU A 72 18.44 4.07 -19.00
CA LEU A 72 17.07 4.11 -18.48
C LEU A 72 16.84 3.07 -17.38
N GLY A 73 17.52 1.92 -17.46
CA GLY A 73 17.30 0.79 -16.58
C GLY A 73 18.24 0.74 -15.38
N VAL A 74 19.53 0.58 -15.68
CA VAL A 74 20.55 0.24 -14.69
C VAL A 74 20.97 1.45 -13.86
N VAL A 75 21.14 2.62 -14.48
CA VAL A 75 21.55 3.85 -13.78
C VAL A 75 20.56 4.24 -12.67
N PRO A 76 19.23 4.39 -12.92
CA PRO A 76 18.29 4.74 -11.85
C PRO A 76 18.12 3.63 -10.82
N ALA A 77 18.23 2.35 -11.23
CA ALA A 77 18.21 1.24 -10.28
C ALA A 77 19.39 1.36 -9.29
N ILE A 78 20.62 1.50 -9.78
CA ILE A 78 21.81 1.63 -8.92
C ILE A 78 21.70 2.87 -8.02
N ALA A 79 21.22 4.00 -8.56
CA ALA A 79 21.06 5.23 -7.81
C ALA A 79 20.09 5.11 -6.62
N LEU A 80 19.13 4.18 -6.66
CA LEU A 80 18.20 3.91 -5.56
C LEU A 80 18.61 2.72 -4.68
N LEU A 81 19.12 1.66 -5.30
CA LEU A 81 19.52 0.44 -4.58
C LEU A 81 20.74 0.69 -3.69
N LEU A 82 21.71 1.47 -4.17
CA LEU A 82 22.95 1.69 -3.44
C LEU A 82 22.73 2.46 -2.12
N PRO A 83 21.99 3.59 -2.09
CA PRO A 83 21.63 4.25 -0.83
C PRO A 83 20.76 3.37 0.08
N ASP A 84 19.82 2.61 -0.48
CA ASP A 84 18.98 1.70 0.30
C ASP A 84 19.82 0.65 1.04
N PHE A 85 20.82 0.05 0.39
CA PHE A 85 21.74 -0.88 1.04
C PHE A 85 22.70 -0.20 2.02
N ALA A 86 23.25 0.96 1.66
CA ALA A 86 24.24 1.65 2.48
C ALA A 86 23.65 2.29 3.75
N HIS A 87 22.40 2.73 3.69
CA HIS A 87 21.72 3.47 4.76
C HIS A 87 20.52 2.73 5.34
N HIS A 88 20.29 1.47 4.95
CA HIS A 88 19.13 0.67 5.35
C HIS A 88 17.79 1.37 5.09
N GLU A 89 17.70 2.08 3.97
CA GLU A 89 16.47 2.73 3.50
C GLU A 89 15.62 1.76 2.67
N SER A 90 14.35 2.10 2.42
CA SER A 90 13.40 1.22 1.70
C SER A 90 12.79 1.90 0.47
N ARG A 91 13.44 2.91 -0.11
CA ARG A 91 12.86 3.68 -1.22
C ARG A 91 12.67 2.79 -2.44
N SER A 92 13.68 2.00 -2.83
CA SER A 92 13.64 1.07 -3.96
C SER A 92 12.56 -0.02 -3.83
N THR A 93 11.99 -0.24 -2.64
CA THR A 93 10.90 -1.21 -2.46
C THR A 93 9.57 -0.71 -3.01
N ALA A 94 9.37 0.60 -3.13
CA ALA A 94 8.19 1.17 -3.76
C ALA A 94 8.37 1.27 -5.28
N ALA A 95 7.56 0.51 -6.02
CA ALA A 95 7.66 0.38 -7.48
C ALA A 95 7.71 1.74 -8.20
N ARG A 96 6.97 2.75 -7.70
CA ARG A 96 6.90 4.10 -8.30
C ARG A 96 8.25 4.82 -8.45
N TYR A 97 9.26 4.48 -7.66
CA TYR A 97 10.57 5.14 -7.78
C TYR A 97 11.47 4.49 -8.84
N LEU A 98 11.15 3.26 -9.25
CA LEU A 98 11.89 2.50 -10.26
C LEU A 98 11.19 2.48 -11.63
N VAL A 99 10.25 3.42 -11.88
CA VAL A 99 9.54 3.53 -13.17
C VAL A 99 10.47 3.51 -14.39
N PRO A 100 11.60 4.24 -14.42
CA PRO A 100 12.55 4.12 -15.55
C PRO A 100 13.07 2.68 -15.73
N THR A 101 13.40 2.01 -14.63
CA THR A 101 13.86 0.61 -14.62
C THR A 101 12.80 -0.34 -15.18
N TRP A 102 11.54 -0.09 -14.87
CA TRP A 102 10.40 -0.86 -15.37
C TRP A 102 10.19 -0.68 -16.87
N ILE A 103 10.27 0.55 -17.39
CA ILE A 103 10.18 0.82 -18.83
C ILE A 103 11.34 0.13 -19.58
N ALA A 104 12.54 0.16 -19.02
CA ALA A 104 13.69 -0.54 -19.60
C ALA A 104 13.49 -2.07 -19.63
N LEU A 105 12.86 -2.63 -18.59
CA LEU A 105 12.51 -4.06 -18.51
C LEU A 105 11.47 -4.44 -19.58
N GLU A 106 10.38 -3.69 -19.71
CA GLU A 106 9.35 -3.89 -20.75
C GLU A 106 9.95 -3.80 -22.15
N THR A 107 10.82 -2.80 -22.37
CA THR A 107 11.53 -2.61 -23.64
C THR A 107 12.40 -3.83 -23.98
N ALA A 108 13.14 -4.36 -22.99
CA ALA A 108 13.96 -5.55 -23.18
C ALA A 108 13.10 -6.78 -23.53
N VAL A 109 11.99 -6.99 -22.84
CA VAL A 109 11.03 -8.07 -23.13
C VAL A 109 10.45 -7.92 -24.53
N ALA A 110 9.94 -6.74 -24.89
CA ALA A 110 9.37 -6.47 -26.21
C ALA A 110 10.37 -6.74 -27.33
N PHE A 111 11.64 -6.36 -27.14
CA PHE A 111 12.70 -6.64 -28.11
C PHE A 111 13.05 -8.12 -28.20
N GLY A 112 13.04 -8.83 -27.07
CA GLY A 112 13.19 -10.29 -27.03
C GLY A 112 12.12 -10.99 -27.86
N ILE A 113 10.85 -10.63 -27.65
CA ILE A 113 9.70 -11.14 -28.42
C ILE A 113 9.87 -10.82 -29.90
N TRP A 114 10.13 -9.56 -30.24
CA TRP A 114 10.36 -9.13 -31.61
C TRP A 114 11.45 -9.96 -32.30
N THR A 115 12.56 -10.19 -31.60
CA THR A 115 13.68 -11.01 -32.13
C THR A 115 13.25 -12.45 -32.40
N LEU A 116 12.42 -13.04 -31.54
CA LEU A 116 11.88 -14.40 -31.73
C LEU A 116 10.86 -14.46 -32.88
N LEU A 117 10.04 -13.43 -33.04
CA LEU A 117 9.07 -13.29 -34.15
C LEU A 117 9.76 -13.17 -35.50
N GLN A 118 10.95 -12.56 -35.56
CA GLN A 118 11.76 -12.49 -36.79
C GLN A 118 12.61 -13.75 -37.03
N GLY A 119 12.47 -14.77 -36.18
CA GLY A 119 13.17 -16.04 -36.30
C GLY A 119 12.72 -16.87 -37.51
N ARG A 120 13.61 -17.77 -37.97
CA ARG A 120 13.33 -18.66 -39.11
C ARG A 120 12.32 -19.77 -38.76
N SER A 121 12.29 -20.23 -37.51
CA SER A 121 11.44 -21.33 -37.07
C SER A 121 9.99 -20.88 -36.86
N ALA A 122 9.06 -21.45 -37.63
CA ALA A 122 7.62 -21.18 -37.49
C ALA A 122 7.10 -21.51 -36.09
N ARG A 123 7.61 -22.59 -35.45
CA ARG A 123 7.25 -22.96 -34.07
C ARG A 123 7.66 -21.88 -33.08
N VAL A 124 8.88 -21.36 -33.19
CA VAL A 124 9.37 -20.29 -32.30
C VAL A 124 8.56 -19.02 -32.50
N ARG A 125 8.25 -18.64 -33.74
CA ARG A 125 7.38 -17.50 -34.03
C ARG A 125 5.99 -17.68 -33.43
N GLY A 126 5.38 -18.86 -33.57
CA GLY A 126 4.08 -19.17 -32.98
C GLY A 126 4.09 -19.02 -31.46
N ILE A 127 5.09 -19.59 -30.78
CA ILE A 127 5.25 -19.45 -29.33
C ILE A 127 5.45 -17.97 -28.93
N ALA A 128 6.28 -17.22 -29.65
CA ALA A 128 6.51 -15.81 -29.38
C ALA A 128 5.24 -14.95 -29.59
N ALA A 129 4.44 -15.26 -30.61
CA ALA A 129 3.17 -14.59 -30.86
C ALA A 129 2.16 -14.88 -29.74
N VAL A 130 2.05 -16.14 -29.30
CA VAL A 130 1.20 -16.52 -28.16
C VAL A 130 1.68 -15.83 -26.89
N ALA A 131 2.99 -15.80 -26.62
CA ALA A 131 3.55 -15.12 -25.45
C ALA A 131 3.25 -13.61 -25.47
N PHE A 132 3.39 -12.96 -26.64
CA PHE A 132 3.08 -11.54 -26.81
C PHE A 132 1.60 -11.24 -26.53
N VAL A 133 0.69 -11.97 -27.20
CA VAL A 133 -0.75 -11.80 -27.02
C VAL A 133 -1.16 -12.08 -25.58
N GLY A 134 -0.60 -13.14 -24.98
CA GLY A 134 -0.83 -13.49 -23.59
C GLY A 134 -0.41 -12.40 -22.61
N LEU A 135 0.80 -11.84 -22.76
CA LEU A 135 1.28 -10.75 -21.91
C LEU A 135 0.40 -9.50 -22.02
N VAL A 136 0.05 -9.10 -23.25
CA VAL A 136 -0.82 -7.93 -23.47
C VAL A 136 -2.22 -8.17 -22.89
N ALA A 137 -2.80 -9.36 -23.11
CA ALA A 137 -4.10 -9.70 -22.57
C ALA A 137 -4.10 -9.73 -21.03
N CYS A 138 -3.06 -10.31 -20.41
CA CYS A 138 -2.90 -10.30 -18.95
C CYS A 138 -2.75 -8.88 -18.41
N GLY A 139 -1.98 -8.00 -19.06
CA GLY A 139 -1.83 -6.62 -18.65
C GLY A 139 -3.13 -5.83 -18.74
N ILE A 140 -3.89 -5.99 -19.84
CA ILE A 140 -5.21 -5.37 -19.99
C ILE A 140 -6.18 -5.89 -18.92
N ALA A 141 -6.23 -7.20 -18.70
CA ALA A 141 -7.09 -7.79 -17.68
C ALA A 141 -6.72 -7.30 -16.27
N SER A 142 -5.42 -7.24 -15.96
CA SER A 142 -4.90 -6.70 -14.72
C SER A 142 -5.31 -5.23 -14.54
N GLY A 143 -5.12 -4.40 -15.57
CA GLY A 143 -5.52 -3.00 -15.57
C GLY A 143 -7.02 -2.81 -15.41
N ALA A 144 -7.84 -3.66 -16.04
CA ALA A 144 -9.29 -3.64 -15.88
C ALA A 144 -9.71 -3.98 -14.44
N VAL A 145 -9.12 -5.02 -13.84
CA VAL A 145 -9.37 -5.35 -12.43
C VAL A 145 -8.97 -4.19 -11.53
N ALA A 146 -7.78 -3.61 -11.73
CA ALA A 146 -7.31 -2.46 -10.96
C ALA A 146 -8.23 -1.25 -11.09
N ALA A 147 -8.73 -0.94 -12.31
CA ALA A 147 -9.64 0.17 -12.57
C ALA A 147 -11.00 0.02 -11.87
N THR A 148 -11.45 -1.20 -11.59
CA THR A 148 -12.70 -1.43 -10.83
C THR A 148 -12.54 -1.29 -9.31
N ARG A 149 -11.31 -1.20 -8.80
CA ARG A 149 -11.08 -1.06 -7.36
C ARG A 149 -11.28 0.39 -6.94
N GLN A 150 -12.14 0.58 -5.95
CA GLN A 150 -12.46 1.89 -5.37
C GLN A 150 -11.21 2.58 -4.77
N VAL A 151 -10.22 1.80 -4.35
CA VAL A 151 -8.93 2.26 -3.83
C VAL A 151 -7.87 1.29 -4.35
N TRP A 152 -6.88 1.78 -5.10
CA TRP A 152 -5.77 0.96 -5.64
C TRP A 152 -4.47 1.10 -4.82
N TRP A 153 -4.38 2.13 -3.98
CA TRP A 153 -3.26 2.40 -3.08
C TRP A 153 -3.55 2.04 -1.62
N GLY A 154 -4.78 1.62 -1.31
CA GLY A 154 -5.17 1.26 0.04
C GLY A 154 -4.51 -0.07 0.37
N ASP A 155 -3.49 -0.06 1.21
CA ASP A 155 -3.11 -1.30 1.87
C ASP A 155 -4.32 -1.77 2.72
N GLY A 156 -4.36 -3.04 3.09
CA GLY A 156 -5.45 -3.58 3.90
C GLY A 156 -5.72 -2.84 5.22
N SER A 157 -4.88 -1.88 5.65
CA SER A 157 -5.12 -1.03 6.82
C SER A 157 -6.10 0.12 6.54
N VAL A 158 -6.30 0.49 5.27
CA VAL A 158 -7.27 1.50 4.81
C VAL A 158 -8.64 0.88 4.44
N ALA A 159 -8.75 -0.44 4.52
CA ALA A 159 -9.95 -1.22 4.29
C ALA A 159 -11.24 -0.75 5.01
N PRO A 160 -11.22 -0.13 6.21
CA PRO A 160 -12.46 0.28 6.86
C PRO A 160 -13.04 1.60 6.31
N ILE A 161 -12.34 2.36 5.47
CA ILE A 161 -12.81 3.69 5.03
C ILE A 161 -14.09 3.60 4.21
N GLY A 162 -14.22 2.63 3.31
CA GLY A 162 -15.45 2.42 2.53
C GLY A 162 -16.69 2.20 3.43
N PRO A 163 -16.66 1.20 4.35
CA PRO A 163 -17.68 1.04 5.39
C PRO A 163 -17.95 2.30 6.23
N MET A 164 -16.91 2.99 6.68
CA MET A 164 -17.04 4.21 7.49
C MET A 164 -17.71 5.34 6.70
N ALA A 165 -17.33 5.56 5.45
CA ALA A 165 -17.95 6.53 4.56
C ALA A 165 -19.44 6.24 4.33
N ARG A 166 -19.84 4.95 4.29
CA ARG A 166 -21.27 4.58 4.24
C ARG A 166 -22.00 4.95 5.54
N ILE A 167 -21.39 4.72 6.70
CA ILE A 167 -21.97 5.11 8.00
C ILE A 167 -22.11 6.62 8.10
N VAL A 168 -21.08 7.38 7.68
CA VAL A 168 -21.13 8.85 7.63
C VAL A 168 -22.25 9.33 6.72
N ARG A 169 -22.35 8.81 5.49
CA ARG A 169 -23.41 9.16 4.53
C ARG A 169 -24.81 8.83 5.01
N ALA A 170 -24.97 7.75 5.78
CA ALA A 170 -26.26 7.35 6.35
C ALA A 170 -26.64 8.12 7.62
N SER A 171 -25.70 8.88 8.21
CA SER A 171 -25.93 9.65 9.42
C SER A 171 -26.69 10.94 9.14
N ARG A 172 -27.44 11.45 10.12
CA ARG A 172 -28.21 12.69 9.97
C ARG A 172 -27.26 13.90 10.03
N PRO A 173 -27.25 14.79 9.02
CA PRO A 173 -26.45 16.00 9.07
C PRO A 173 -26.84 16.93 10.24
N PRO A 174 -25.90 17.73 10.78
CA PRO A 174 -24.48 17.76 10.43
C PRO A 174 -23.70 16.60 11.06
N VAL A 175 -22.75 16.03 10.31
CA VAL A 175 -21.86 14.97 10.80
C VAL A 175 -20.47 15.54 11.04
N THR A 176 -19.91 15.27 12.23
CA THR A 176 -18.50 15.56 12.54
C THR A 176 -17.75 14.26 12.76
N VAL A 177 -16.70 14.03 11.96
CA VAL A 177 -15.78 12.90 12.15
C VAL A 177 -14.50 13.42 12.79
N ILE A 178 -14.13 12.83 13.92
CA ILE A 178 -12.94 13.17 14.69
C ILE A 178 -11.89 12.10 14.48
N PHE A 179 -10.70 12.52 14.06
CA PHE A 179 -9.53 11.68 13.80
C PHE A 179 -8.50 11.79 14.92
N ARG A 180 -7.76 10.70 15.10
CA ARG A 180 -6.67 10.53 16.05
C ARG A 180 -5.44 11.39 15.70
N ASP A 181 -4.69 11.88 16.70
CA ASP A 181 -3.41 12.61 16.50
C ASP A 181 -2.14 11.82 16.85
N ASP A 182 -2.27 10.71 17.58
CA ASP A 182 -1.11 10.10 18.23
C ASP A 182 -0.24 9.24 17.28
N GLN A 183 -0.52 9.24 15.98
CA GLN A 183 0.26 8.57 14.94
C GLN A 183 0.90 9.62 14.00
N PRO A 184 2.22 9.85 14.08
CA PRO A 184 2.80 11.07 13.51
C PRO A 184 2.96 11.11 11.98
N ILE A 185 2.64 10.06 11.22
CA ILE A 185 3.28 9.92 9.89
C ILE A 185 2.32 9.70 8.72
N TRP A 186 1.12 9.15 8.88
CA TRP A 186 0.32 8.73 7.71
C TRP A 186 -1.19 8.93 7.84
N ASN A 187 -1.62 10.18 8.12
CA ASN A 187 -3.03 10.60 8.11
C ASN A 187 -3.63 10.60 6.68
N PHE A 188 -3.56 9.47 5.97
CA PHE A 188 -4.26 9.28 4.70
C PHE A 188 -5.75 9.04 4.92
N GLU A 189 -6.14 8.51 6.08
CA GLU A 189 -7.53 8.18 6.36
C GLU A 189 -8.45 9.41 6.37
N PRO A 190 -8.08 10.55 6.95
CA PRO A 190 -8.85 11.78 6.78
C PRO A 190 -9.00 12.22 5.33
N MET A 191 -7.92 12.16 4.54
CA MET A 191 -7.94 12.58 3.14
C MET A 191 -8.81 11.65 2.29
N GLU A 192 -8.67 10.34 2.48
CA GLU A 192 -9.43 9.35 1.75
C GLU A 192 -10.90 9.35 2.16
N LEU A 193 -11.20 9.49 3.46
CA LEU A 193 -12.57 9.65 3.94
C LEU A 193 -13.20 10.92 3.38
N ALA A 194 -12.47 12.05 3.33
CA ALA A 194 -12.94 13.32 2.76
C ALA A 194 -13.44 13.15 1.32
N ASN A 195 -12.76 12.32 0.52
CA ASN A 195 -13.15 12.05 -0.85
C ASN A 195 -14.40 11.16 -0.98
N GLN A 196 -14.82 10.50 0.10
CA GLN A 196 -15.94 9.57 0.09
C GLN A 196 -17.16 10.06 0.88
N VAL A 197 -17.07 11.17 1.61
CA VAL A 197 -18.16 11.69 2.44
C VAL A 197 -18.79 12.94 1.81
N PRO A 198 -20.04 13.30 2.19
CA PRO A 198 -20.68 14.51 1.71
C PRO A 198 -19.87 15.78 2.02
N PRO A 199 -19.90 16.81 1.17
CA PRO A 199 -19.10 18.03 1.33
C PRO A 199 -19.45 18.86 2.58
N ASP A 200 -20.62 18.64 3.18
CA ASP A 200 -21.05 19.23 4.45
C ASP A 200 -20.55 18.47 5.69
N THR A 201 -19.87 17.33 5.51
CA THR A 201 -19.23 16.58 6.59
C THR A 201 -18.05 17.36 7.14
N ARG A 202 -18.03 17.60 8.45
CA ARG A 202 -16.91 18.24 9.12
C ARG A 202 -15.89 17.20 9.54
N LEU A 203 -14.67 17.32 9.04
CA LEU A 203 -13.55 16.48 9.44
C LEU A 203 -12.68 17.26 10.42
N MET A 204 -12.47 16.69 11.61
CA MET A 204 -11.70 17.31 12.68
C MET A 204 -10.51 16.44 13.04
N LEU A 205 -9.32 16.93 12.74
CA LEU A 205 -8.07 16.33 13.20
C LEU A 205 -7.75 16.88 14.59
N LEU A 206 -7.52 16.01 15.56
CA LEU A 206 -7.07 16.45 16.88
C LEU A 206 -5.55 16.61 16.89
N SER A 207 -5.10 17.60 17.67
CA SER A 207 -3.79 17.86 18.31
C SER A 207 -3.57 17.16 19.67
N GLY A 208 -3.15 15.90 19.76
CA GLY A 208 -2.77 15.19 20.97
C GLY A 208 -3.90 14.38 21.60
N THR A 209 -3.77 14.12 22.91
CA THR A 209 -4.81 13.44 23.71
C THR A 209 -5.86 14.39 24.27
N ALA A 210 -5.66 15.70 24.10
CA ALA A 210 -6.58 16.70 24.59
C ALA A 210 -7.81 16.79 23.69
N LEU A 211 -8.98 16.55 24.28
CA LEU A 211 -10.25 16.88 23.62
C LEU A 211 -10.26 18.38 23.31
N PRO A 212 -10.79 18.78 22.13
CA PRO A 212 -11.07 20.18 21.89
C PRO A 212 -12.02 20.68 22.97
N GLY A 213 -11.84 21.92 23.42
CA GLY A 213 -12.63 22.51 24.51
C GLY A 213 -14.15 22.49 24.27
N ARG A 214 -14.59 22.26 23.02
CA ARG A 214 -15.98 22.02 22.65
C ARG A 214 -16.08 20.88 21.63
N ILE A 215 -16.66 19.76 22.06
CA ILE A 215 -17.26 18.78 21.14
C ILE A 215 -18.55 19.42 20.61
N PRO A 216 -18.87 19.33 19.31
CA PRO A 216 -20.13 19.85 18.78
C PRO A 216 -21.32 19.29 19.59
N SER A 217 -22.13 20.18 20.16
CA SER A 217 -23.31 19.79 20.96
C SER A 217 -24.54 19.43 20.10
N ARG A 218 -24.44 19.58 18.78
CA ARG A 218 -25.49 19.29 17.80
C ARG A 218 -24.91 18.45 16.65
N GLY A 219 -25.70 17.49 16.18
CA GLY A 219 -25.35 16.61 15.08
C GLY A 219 -24.80 15.25 15.53
N THR A 220 -24.43 14.41 14.55
CA THR A 220 -23.81 13.10 14.81
C THR A 220 -22.29 13.28 14.93
N VAL A 221 -21.72 12.89 16.07
CA VAL A 221 -20.26 12.87 16.28
C VAL A 221 -19.76 11.44 16.16
N LEU A 222 -18.84 11.23 15.21
CA LEU A 222 -18.19 9.96 14.95
C LEU A 222 -16.70 10.07 15.29
N LEU A 223 -16.18 9.10 16.03
CA LEU A 223 -14.78 9.01 16.42
C LEU A 223 -14.15 7.86 15.65
N LEU A 224 -13.09 8.15 14.89
CA LEU A 224 -12.31 7.16 14.19
C LEU A 224 -11.14 6.70 15.06
N ASP A 225 -11.15 5.43 15.45
CA ASP A 225 -10.11 4.77 16.25
C ASP A 225 -9.62 5.59 17.47
N PRO A 226 -10.52 6.00 18.38
CA PRO A 226 -10.13 6.85 19.51
C PRO A 226 -9.16 6.10 20.43
N SER A 227 -8.05 6.76 20.79
CA SER A 227 -7.05 6.21 21.72
C SER A 227 -7.64 5.91 23.11
N SER A 228 -7.07 4.95 23.85
CA SER A 228 -7.53 4.63 25.20
C SER A 228 -7.61 5.86 26.13
N PRO A 229 -6.61 6.77 26.15
CA PRO A 229 -6.71 8.02 26.91
C PRO A 229 -7.90 8.90 26.49
N LEU A 230 -8.17 9.01 25.19
CA LEU A 230 -9.30 9.78 24.66
C LEU A 230 -10.63 9.15 25.08
N ARG A 231 -10.76 7.83 24.98
CA ARG A 231 -11.95 7.07 25.43
C ARG A 231 -12.21 7.30 26.92
N HIS A 232 -11.17 7.21 27.75
CA HIS A 232 -11.29 7.46 29.20
C HIS A 232 -11.66 8.92 29.51
N SER A 233 -11.06 9.89 28.81
CA SER A 233 -11.40 11.31 28.98
C SER A 233 -12.86 11.62 28.61
N LEU A 234 -13.36 11.01 27.53
CA LEU A 234 -14.76 11.11 27.11
C LEU A 234 -15.71 10.48 28.14
N ALA A 235 -15.39 9.28 28.62
CA ALA A 235 -16.17 8.61 29.65
C ALA A 235 -16.22 9.41 30.97
N ALA A 236 -15.10 10.00 31.39
CA ALA A 236 -15.04 10.86 32.57
C ALA A 236 -15.90 12.13 32.45
N ARG A 237 -16.17 12.59 31.21
CA ARG A 237 -17.09 13.70 30.91
C ARG A 237 -18.55 13.24 30.75
N GLY A 238 -18.86 11.98 31.05
CA GLY A 238 -20.18 11.38 30.92
C GLY A 238 -20.60 11.06 29.49
N VAL A 239 -19.70 11.14 28.50
CA VAL A 239 -20.01 10.83 27.11
C VAL A 239 -20.13 9.32 26.93
N LEU A 240 -21.24 8.87 26.37
CA LEU A 240 -21.45 7.47 26.03
C LEU A 240 -20.87 7.20 24.64
N LEU A 241 -19.96 6.22 24.58
CA LEU A 241 -19.36 5.75 23.34
C LEU A 241 -20.02 4.44 22.91
N THR A 242 -20.54 4.42 21.69
CA THR A 242 -21.13 3.22 21.08
C THR A 242 -20.28 2.80 19.90
N ARG A 243 -19.77 1.56 19.90
CA ARG A 243 -19.03 1.03 18.76
C ARG A 243 -20.01 0.79 17.59
N LEU A 244 -19.79 1.46 16.48
CA LEU A 244 -20.60 1.32 15.26
C LEU A 244 -20.00 0.34 14.26
N TYR A 245 -18.69 0.18 14.30
CA TYR A 245 -17.96 -0.71 13.40
C TYR A 245 -16.83 -1.40 14.16
N ALA A 246 -16.88 -2.73 14.13
CA ALA A 246 -15.81 -3.63 14.55
C ALA A 246 -15.43 -4.43 13.31
N GLY A 247 -14.64 -3.84 12.42
CA GLY A 247 -14.12 -4.59 11.28
C GLY A 247 -13.09 -5.59 11.78
N ASP A 248 -13.26 -6.85 11.40
CA ASP A 248 -12.12 -7.76 11.33
C ASP A 248 -11.34 -7.33 10.09
N LEU A 249 -10.21 -6.64 10.29
CA LEU A 249 -9.28 -6.41 9.20
C LEU A 249 -8.90 -7.80 8.73
N GLY A 250 -9.29 -8.19 7.51
CA GLY A 250 -8.95 -9.49 6.94
C GLY A 250 -7.46 -9.74 7.15
N GLU A 251 -7.16 -10.53 8.18
CA GLU A 251 -5.83 -10.60 8.73
C GLU A 251 -5.05 -11.49 7.78
N THR A 252 -4.30 -10.89 6.85
CA THR A 252 -3.39 -11.65 6.00
C THR A 252 -2.43 -12.40 6.91
N ASP A 253 -2.01 -13.61 6.53
CA ASP A 253 -1.13 -14.43 7.37
C ASP A 253 0.19 -13.71 7.70
N ASP A 254 0.59 -12.73 6.89
CA ASP A 254 1.72 -11.85 7.11
C ASP A 254 1.48 -10.82 8.23
N LEU A 255 0.27 -10.25 8.30
CA LEU A 255 -0.15 -9.42 9.44
C LEU A 255 -0.30 -10.25 10.72
N ARG A 256 -0.70 -11.53 10.63
CA ARG A 256 -0.67 -12.46 11.78
C ARG A 256 0.75 -12.74 12.24
N ALA A 257 1.69 -12.93 11.33
CA ALA A 257 3.10 -13.17 11.64
C ALA A 257 3.75 -11.93 12.28
N GLN A 258 3.52 -10.75 11.71
CA GLN A 258 3.96 -9.47 12.27
C GLN A 258 3.28 -9.18 13.61
N ARG A 259 2.00 -9.50 13.76
CA ARG A 259 1.28 -9.40 15.04
C ARG A 259 1.82 -10.39 16.04
N ARG A 260 2.17 -11.63 15.70
CA ARG A 260 2.82 -12.59 16.61
C ARG A 260 4.22 -12.13 17.01
N ALA A 261 5.00 -11.59 16.09
CA ALA A 261 6.32 -11.03 16.39
C ALA A 261 6.22 -9.77 17.28
N ALA A 262 5.28 -8.87 16.99
CA ALA A 262 4.99 -7.70 17.80
C ALA A 262 4.36 -8.07 19.15
N SER A 263 3.55 -9.13 19.23
CA SER A 263 2.96 -9.67 20.46
C SER A 263 4.01 -10.33 21.33
N ALA A 264 4.98 -11.05 20.74
CA ALA A 264 6.12 -11.62 21.45
C ALA A 264 7.05 -10.53 22.00
N ALA A 265 7.21 -9.41 21.28
CA ALA A 265 7.90 -8.22 21.78
C ALA A 265 7.10 -7.48 22.87
N ARG A 266 5.75 -7.43 22.76
CA ARG A 266 4.83 -6.74 23.68
C ARG A 266 4.42 -7.54 24.92
N ALA A 267 4.65 -8.85 24.95
CA ALA A 267 4.48 -9.68 26.14
C ALA A 267 5.40 -9.24 27.30
N ARG A 268 6.40 -8.38 27.04
CA ARG A 268 7.24 -7.74 28.06
C ARG A 268 6.67 -6.44 28.64
N HIS A 269 5.67 -5.80 28.00
CA HIS A 269 5.13 -4.49 28.40
C HIS A 269 3.60 -4.36 28.18
N GLY A 270 2.88 -5.42 28.55
CA GLY A 270 1.43 -5.63 28.44
C GLY A 270 0.54 -4.45 28.00
N PHE A 271 0.11 -4.45 26.73
CA PHE A 271 -1.12 -3.82 26.24
C PHE A 271 -1.61 -4.52 24.96
N VAL A 272 -2.93 -4.64 24.82
CA VAL A 272 -3.65 -5.17 23.65
C VAL A 272 -4.60 -4.10 23.10
N ASP A 273 -4.57 -3.89 21.77
CA ASP A 273 -5.71 -3.56 20.89
C ASP A 273 -5.18 -3.24 19.49
N VAL A 274 -5.66 -3.90 18.43
CA VAL A 274 -5.88 -3.33 17.07
C VAL A 274 -6.91 -4.22 16.33
N PRO A 275 -8.13 -3.71 16.04
CA PRO A 275 -8.39 -3.13 14.72
C PRO A 275 -9.13 -1.78 14.78
N SER A 276 -8.97 -1.00 13.70
CA SER A 276 -9.66 0.28 13.45
C SER A 276 -11.16 0.17 13.74
N SER A 277 -11.68 1.01 14.62
CA SER A 277 -13.09 0.99 15.00
C SER A 277 -13.74 2.36 14.91
N LEU A 278 -14.97 2.41 14.42
CA LEU A 278 -15.77 3.63 14.39
C LEU A 278 -16.68 3.65 15.62
N TRP A 279 -16.71 4.78 16.32
CA TRP A 279 -17.56 4.98 17.51
C TRP A 279 -18.49 6.17 17.32
N SER A 280 -19.71 6.08 17.86
CA SER A 280 -20.62 7.21 18.03
C SER A 280 -20.46 7.77 19.43
N ALA A 281 -20.42 9.10 19.55
CA ALA A 281 -20.49 9.79 20.83
C ALA A 281 -21.84 10.48 20.99
N ALA A 282 -22.54 10.19 22.09
CA ALA A 282 -23.74 10.91 22.49
C ALA A 282 -23.61 11.42 23.94
N PRO A 283 -24.12 12.63 24.25
CA PRO A 283 -24.25 13.05 25.64
C PRO A 283 -25.18 12.10 26.39
N PRO A 284 -25.00 11.94 27.71
CA PRO A 284 -25.87 11.09 28.50
C PRO A 284 -27.29 11.63 28.41
N LYS A 285 -28.26 10.76 28.06
CA LYS A 285 -29.66 11.10 28.24
C LYS A 285 -29.84 11.33 29.74
N ALA A 286 -30.33 12.52 30.12
CA ALA A 286 -30.81 12.71 31.48
C ALA A 286 -31.81 11.58 31.76
N LEU A 287 -31.42 10.64 32.61
CA LEU A 287 -32.32 9.64 33.16
C LEU A 287 -33.41 10.46 33.87
N ARG A 288 -34.60 10.46 33.28
CA ARG A 288 -35.82 10.94 33.94
C ARG A 288 -36.25 9.90 34.95
#